data_AF-A0A6N9AFK9-F1
#
_entry.id   AF-A0A6N9AFK9-F1
#
_cell.length_a   1.000
_cell.length_b   1.000
_cell.length_c   1.000
_cell.angle_alpha   90.00
_cell.angle_beta   90.00
_cell.angle_gamma   90.00
#
_symmetry.space_group_name_H-M   'P 1'
#
loop_
_entity.id
_entity.type
_entity.pdbx_description
1 polymer ?
#
loop_
_entity_poly.entity_id
_entity_poly.type
_entity_poly.pdbx_seq_one_letter_code
_entity_poly.pdbx_strand_id
1 'polypeptide(L)' 'MPEFCHLHCHTSYSLLDGAARIDLLMQQARKLGMSALGITDHGNLYGVP' A
#
# COMPACT_ATOMS: atom_id res chain seq x y z
N MET A 1 20.12 6.79 6.38
CA MET A 1 18.72 6.92 6.82
C MET A 1 18.29 5.59 7.42
N PRO A 2 17.44 5.57 8.46
CA PRO A 2 16.85 4.33 8.93
C PRO A 2 16.02 3.70 7.81
N GLU A 3 16.01 2.37 7.73
CA GLU A 3 15.09 1.65 6.86
C GLU A 3 13.66 1.91 7.31
N PHE A 4 12.80 2.27 6.37
CA PHE A 4 11.40 2.61 6.64
C PHE A 4 10.50 1.90 5.65
N CYS A 5 9.45 1.27 6.16
CA CYS A 5 8.44 0.57 5.38
C CYS A 5 7.05 0.93 5.94
N HIS A 6 6.13 1.34 5.07
CA HIS A 6 4.74 1.54 5.47
C HIS A 6 4.06 0.18 5.63
N LEU A 7 3.59 -0.14 6.84
CA LEU A 7 2.88 -1.40 7.13
C LEU A 7 1.36 -1.23 7.23
N HIS A 8 0.88 0.02 7.24
CA HIS A 8 -0.54 0.35 7.28
C HIS A 8 -0.85 1.31 6.13
N CYS A 9 -1.43 0.79 5.06
CA CYS A 9 -1.79 1.54 3.87
C CYS A 9 -3.11 1.03 3.30
N HIS A 10 -4.00 1.97 3.00
CA HIS A 10 -5.26 1.70 2.32
C HIS A 10 -5.04 1.83 0.81
N THR A 11 -5.46 0.81 0.06
CA THR A 11 -5.43 0.78 -1.40
C THR A 11 -6.77 1.25 -1.96
N SER A 12 -6.89 1.31 -3.29
CA SER A 12 -8.15 1.57 -3.99
C SER A 12 -9.28 0.57 -3.67
N TYR A 13 -8.97 -0.54 -3.00
CA TYR A 13 -9.97 -1.50 -2.53
C TYR A 13 -10.63 -1.10 -1.20
N SER A 14 -10.14 -0.05 -0.54
CA SER A 14 -10.90 0.66 0.49
C SER A 14 -12.00 1.50 -0.17
N LEU A 15 -13.14 0.89 -0.49
CA LEU A 15 -14.18 1.42 -1.41
C LEU A 15 -14.69 2.84 -1.12
N LEU A 16 -14.58 3.32 0.12
CA LEU A 16 -15.04 4.66 0.50
C LEU A 16 -13.92 5.71 0.50
N ASP A 17 -12.66 5.33 0.76
CA ASP A 17 -11.55 6.27 1.04
C ASP A 17 -10.22 5.93 0.32
N GLY A 18 -10.19 4.86 -0.47
CA GLY A 18 -9.01 4.32 -1.12
C GLY A 18 -8.66 5.05 -2.41
N ALA A 19 -7.72 5.99 -2.35
CA ALA A 19 -7.26 6.71 -3.54
C ALA A 19 -6.07 6.05 -4.27
N ALA A 20 -5.41 5.08 -3.65
CA ALA A 20 -4.10 4.59 -4.08
C ALA A 20 -4.20 3.25 -4.82
N ARG A 21 -4.00 3.26 -6.15
CA ARG A 21 -3.87 2.03 -6.95
C ARG A 21 -2.63 1.25 -6.54
N ILE A 22 -2.76 -0.07 -6.39
CA ILE A 22 -1.70 -0.98 -5.91
C ILE A 22 -0.41 -0.84 -6.74
N ASP A 23 -0.51 -0.80 -8.07
CA ASP A 23 0.65 -0.71 -8.96
C ASP A 23 1.47 0.57 -8.72
N LEU A 24 0.79 1.70 -8.48
CA LEU A 24 1.44 2.99 -8.22
C LEU A 24 2.08 3.00 -6.82
N LEU A 25 1.41 2.41 -5.83
CA LEU A 25 1.94 2.23 -4.47
C LEU A 25 3.23 1.41 -4.48
N MET A 26 3.25 0.31 -5.24
CA MET A 26 4.42 -0.55 -5.42
C MET A 26 5.57 0.17 -6.13
N GLN A 27 5.28 0.91 -7.20
CA GLN A 27 6.28 1.71 -7.91
C GLN A 27 6.90 2.78 -7.00
N GLN A 28 6.08 3.46 -6.20
CA GLN A 28 6.54 4.50 -5.30
C GLN A 28 7.36 3.94 -4.13
N ALA A 29 6.94 2.82 -3.53
CA ALA A 29 7.72 2.13 -2.49
C ALA A 29 9.11 1.74 -3.00
N ARG A 30 9.20 1.22 -4.24
CA ARG A 30 10.47 0.91 -4.90
C ARG A 30 11.33 2.16 -5.13
N LYS A 31 10.73 3.26 -5.61
CA LYS A 31 11.44 4.53 -5.83
C LYS A 31 12.01 5.12 -4.53
N LEU A 32 11.32 4.91 -3.42
CA LEU A 32 11.73 5.37 -2.09
C LEU A 32 12.70 4.41 -1.38
N GLY A 33 13.06 3.28 -2.01
CA GLY A 33 13.98 2.29 -1.44
C GLY A 33 13.38 1.48 -0.29
N MET A 34 12.05 1.38 -0.20
CA MET A 34 11.39 0.54 0.80
C MET A 34 11.47 -0.93 0.40
N SER A 35 11.90 -1.80 1.33
CA SER A 35 12.03 -3.24 1.10
C SER A 35 10.69 -3.98 1.20
N ALA A 36 9.72 -3.41 1.92
CA ALA A 36 8.39 -3.96 2.13
C ALA A 36 7.30 -2.88 2.16
N LEU A 37 6.06 -3.31 1.93
CA LEU A 37 4.86 -2.49 1.97
C LEU A 37 3.69 -3.35 2.48
N GLY A 38 2.93 -2.86 3.47
CA GLY A 38 1.73 -3.52 3.99
C GLY A 38 0.46 -2.97 3.35
N ILE A 39 -0.48 -3.85 3.05
CA ILE A 39 -1.84 -3.51 2.59
C ILE A 39 -2.80 -3.80 3.74
N THR A 40 -3.54 -2.79 4.19
CA THR A 40 -4.48 -2.86 5.31
C THR A 40 -5.79 -2.17 4.94
N ASP A 41 -6.54 -2.72 3.99
CA ASP A 41 -7.80 -2.13 3.51
C ASP A 41 -8.92 -2.15 4.57
N HIS A 42 -9.87 -1.23 4.44
CA HIS A 42 -11.00 -1.12 5.36
C HIS A 42 -11.96 -2.31 5.21
N GLY A 43 -11.92 -3.23 6.18
CA GLY A 43 -12.88 -4.32 6.32
C GLY A 43 -12.85 -5.35 5.19
N ASN A 44 -11.83 -5.32 4.34
CA ASN A 44 -11.68 -6.25 3.22
C ASN A 44 -10.20 -6.51 2.88
N LEU A 45 -9.97 -7.52 2.04
CA LEU A 45 -8.67 -7.88 1.47
C LEU A 45 -8.79 -8.05 -0.06
N TYR A 46 -9.66 -7.30 -0.74
CA TYR A 46 -9.87 -7.46 -2.19
C TYR A 46 -8.65 -7.08 -3.04
N GLY A 47 -7.69 -6.35 -2.46
CA GLY A 47 -6.40 -6.07 -3.06
C GLY A 47 -5.37 -7.19 -2.96
N VAL A 48 -5.69 -8.29 -2.28
CA VAL A 48 -4.85 -9.48 -2.19
C VAL A 48 -5.36 -10.50 -3.24
N PRO A 49 -4.52 -10.97 -4.19
CA PRO A 49 -4.90 -12.02 -5.12
C PRO A 49 -5.13 -13.38 -4.45
#